data_AF-A0A376MRD1-F1
#
_entry.id   AF-A0A376MRD1-F1
#
_cell.length_a   1.000
_cell.length_b   1.000
_cell.length_c   1.000
_cell.angle_alpha   90.00
_cell.angle_beta   90.00
_cell.angle_gamma   90.00
#
_symmetry.space_group_name_H-M   'P 1'
#
loop_
_entity.id
_entity.type
_entity.pdbx_description
1 polymer ?
#
loop_
_entity_poly.entity_id
_entity_poly.type
_entity_poly.pdbx_seq_one_letter_code
_entity_poly.pdbx_strand_id
1 'polypeptide(L)'
;MLRVMRMLEDKSGRNNEVVKQYMAKRWSEKFHGQRDIQAQLMSHLDYALAHTDWHAERQAGDGDAISRWTPYDKPVVSAQKELSKLPVYQRVYQSLKTRALGVLPADLNLRDQVGPTFDQVFTSADDNKLVVPQFLTRYGLQSYFVKQRDELVELTAMDSWVLNLTRSVKYSDADRAEIQRQLTEQYISDYTATWRAGMDNLNIRNFESIGQLTGALEQVISGDQPLQRALTVLRDNTQPGAFSEKLSAKERDEALAEPDYQLLTRLGHEFAPENSTLTVQKDKESTMQAVYLQLTELHRYLLAIQNAPVPGKSALKAVQLRLDQNSSDPIFATRQMAKTLPAPLNRWAGRLADQAWHVVMVEAVHYMEVDWRDSVVKPFNEQLANNYPFNPHSAQDASLDAFERFFKPDGILDTFYQQNLKLFIDNDLSLEDGDNNVIIREDIIAQLENRAENP
;
A
#
# COMPACT_ATOMS: atom_id res chain seq x y z
N MET A 1 8.41 0.00 -39.68
CA MET A 1 8.87 -0.69 -40.91
C MET A 1 7.89 -1.76 -41.36
N LEU A 2 7.57 -2.78 -40.55
CA LEU A 2 6.61 -3.85 -40.90
C LEU A 2 5.26 -3.30 -41.42
N ARG A 3 4.69 -2.30 -40.74
CA ARG A 3 3.45 -1.61 -41.16
C ARG A 3 3.51 -1.07 -42.58
N VAL A 4 4.59 -0.39 -42.95
CA VAL A 4 4.76 0.18 -44.29
C VAL A 4 4.98 -0.91 -45.34
N MET A 5 5.72 -1.97 -44.99
CA MET A 5 5.90 -3.12 -45.88
C MET A 5 4.58 -3.82 -46.22
N ARG A 6 3.72 -4.05 -45.20
CA ARG A 6 2.38 -4.61 -45.39
C ARG A 6 1.50 -3.68 -46.24
N MET A 7 1.53 -2.37 -45.99
CA MET A 7 0.76 -1.39 -46.78
C MET A 7 1.22 -1.26 -48.23
N LEU A 8 2.52 -1.46 -48.52
CA LEU A 8 3.04 -1.47 -49.89
C LEU A 8 2.53 -2.69 -50.66
N GLU A 9 2.51 -3.85 -50.01
CA GLU A 9 2.22 -5.13 -50.65
C GLU A 9 0.73 -5.46 -50.73
N ASP A 10 -0.03 -5.24 -49.66
CA ASP A 10 -1.44 -5.59 -49.55
C ASP A 10 -2.33 -4.33 -49.60
N LYS A 11 -3.11 -4.21 -50.68
CA LYS A 11 -3.96 -3.04 -50.92
C LYS A 11 -5.10 -2.92 -49.90
N SER A 12 -5.53 -4.03 -49.27
CA SER A 12 -6.72 -4.03 -48.42
C SER A 12 -6.59 -3.13 -47.19
N GLY A 13 -5.36 -2.96 -46.67
CA GLY A 13 -5.03 -2.11 -45.51
C GLY A 13 -4.11 -0.94 -45.82
N ARG A 14 -3.96 -0.60 -47.10
CA ARG A 14 -3.05 0.45 -47.55
C ARG A 14 -3.58 1.84 -47.15
N ASN A 15 -2.77 2.57 -46.38
CA ASN A 15 -2.91 4.02 -46.22
C ASN A 15 -1.77 4.72 -46.99
N ASN A 16 -2.12 5.31 -48.14
CA ASN A 16 -1.14 5.93 -49.03
C ASN A 16 -0.33 7.04 -48.36
N GLU A 17 -0.98 7.86 -47.53
CA GLU A 17 -0.33 8.98 -46.86
C GLU A 17 0.75 8.51 -45.88
N VAL A 18 0.46 7.49 -45.09
CA VAL A 18 1.42 6.88 -44.15
C VAL A 18 2.63 6.30 -44.89
N VAL A 19 2.40 5.63 -46.01
CA VAL A 19 3.49 5.07 -46.84
C VAL A 19 4.33 6.18 -47.45
N LYS A 20 3.70 7.20 -48.04
CA LYS A 20 4.38 8.36 -48.65
C LYS A 20 5.22 9.11 -47.65
N GLN A 21 4.71 9.42 -46.46
CA GLN A 21 5.44 10.13 -45.42
C GLN A 21 6.68 9.34 -44.95
N TYR A 22 6.52 8.03 -44.72
CA TYR A 22 7.64 7.18 -44.33
C TYR A 22 8.73 7.13 -45.42
N MET A 23 8.32 6.94 -46.68
CA MET A 23 9.26 6.85 -47.81
C MET A 23 9.92 8.19 -48.10
N ALA A 24 9.19 9.31 -48.00
CA ALA A 24 9.74 10.66 -48.15
C ALA A 24 10.83 10.92 -47.11
N LYS A 25 10.60 10.59 -45.84
CA LYS A 25 11.62 10.70 -44.79
C LYS A 25 12.84 9.84 -45.11
N ARG A 26 12.62 8.56 -45.44
CA ARG A 26 13.71 7.61 -45.76
C ARG A 26 14.53 8.05 -46.97
N TRP A 27 13.90 8.58 -48.01
CA TRP A 27 14.58 9.06 -49.21
C TRP A 27 15.27 10.40 -49.01
N SER A 28 14.73 11.28 -48.17
CA SER A 28 15.42 12.50 -47.75
C SER A 28 16.75 12.17 -47.05
N GLU A 29 16.74 11.19 -46.14
CA GLU A 29 17.95 10.71 -45.45
C GLU A 29 18.95 10.05 -46.42
N LYS A 30 18.48 9.22 -47.35
CA LYS A 30 19.34 8.46 -48.26
C LYS A 30 19.89 9.28 -49.44
N PHE A 31 19.10 10.22 -49.96
CA PHE A 31 19.40 11.01 -51.16
C PHE A 31 19.47 12.50 -50.81
N HIS A 32 20.13 12.83 -49.69
CA HIS A 32 20.25 14.19 -49.19
C HIS A 32 20.81 15.14 -50.27
N GLY A 33 20.15 16.30 -50.46
CA GLY A 33 20.52 17.29 -51.47
C GLY A 33 20.13 16.94 -52.93
N GLN A 34 19.61 15.74 -53.20
CA GLN A 34 19.23 15.30 -54.55
C GLN A 34 17.72 15.44 -54.78
N ARG A 35 17.24 16.69 -54.87
CA ARG A 35 15.80 17.01 -54.93
C ARG A 35 15.08 16.32 -56.10
N ASP A 36 15.70 16.27 -57.29
CA ASP A 36 15.07 15.71 -58.49
C ASP A 36 14.86 14.20 -58.35
N ILE A 37 15.83 13.48 -57.78
CA ILE A 37 15.72 12.04 -57.52
C ILE A 37 14.62 11.76 -56.48
N GLN A 38 14.56 12.55 -55.41
CA GLN A 38 13.50 12.43 -54.41
C GLN A 38 12.10 12.65 -55.02
N ALA A 39 11.96 13.66 -55.89
CA ALA A 39 10.69 13.95 -56.58
C ALA A 39 10.28 12.81 -57.53
N GLN A 40 11.22 12.27 -58.30
CA GLN A 40 10.97 11.13 -59.20
C GLN A 40 10.56 9.88 -58.40
N LEU A 41 11.27 9.56 -57.32
CA LEU A 41 10.94 8.42 -56.46
C LEU A 41 9.54 8.55 -55.84
N MET A 42 9.15 9.74 -55.40
CA MET A 42 7.79 10.01 -54.92
C MET A 42 6.75 9.84 -56.02
N SER A 43 7.01 10.30 -57.24
CA SER A 43 6.11 10.09 -58.39
C SER A 43 5.95 8.60 -58.74
N HIS A 44 7.04 7.84 -58.72
CA HIS A 44 6.99 6.39 -58.92
C HIS A 44 6.23 5.66 -57.80
N LEU A 45 6.40 6.08 -56.55
CA LEU A 45 5.65 5.53 -55.42
C LEU A 45 4.16 5.79 -55.57
N ASP A 46 3.78 7.00 -55.97
CA ASP A 46 2.39 7.37 -56.20
C ASP A 46 1.75 6.50 -57.27
N TYR A 47 2.47 6.28 -58.39
CA TYR A 47 2.03 5.37 -59.43
C TYR A 47 1.88 3.94 -58.93
N ALA A 48 2.89 3.41 -58.22
CA ALA A 48 2.86 2.06 -57.68
C ALA A 48 1.69 1.86 -56.71
N LEU A 49 1.51 2.75 -55.72
CA LEU A 49 0.43 2.66 -54.74
C LEU A 49 -0.97 2.70 -55.36
N ALA A 50 -1.13 3.33 -56.52
CA ALA A 50 -2.40 3.37 -57.24
C ALA A 50 -2.69 2.08 -58.04
N HIS A 51 -1.66 1.40 -58.54
CA HIS A 51 -1.81 0.35 -59.55
C HIS A 51 -1.42 -1.06 -59.10
N THR A 52 -0.72 -1.23 -57.98
CA THR A 52 -0.24 -2.56 -57.56
C THR A 52 -1.04 -3.14 -56.39
N ASP A 53 -1.29 -4.46 -56.44
CA ASP A 53 -1.79 -5.25 -55.30
C ASP A 53 -1.11 -6.62 -55.32
N TRP A 54 0.15 -6.65 -54.89
CA TRP A 54 0.97 -7.86 -54.92
C TRP A 54 0.40 -8.95 -54.03
N HIS A 55 -0.32 -8.59 -52.96
CA HIS A 55 -1.03 -9.57 -52.15
C HIS A 55 -2.08 -10.32 -52.98
N ALA A 56 -2.97 -9.59 -53.64
CA ALA A 56 -4.03 -10.19 -54.46
C ALA A 56 -3.46 -11.00 -55.63
N GLU A 57 -2.43 -10.50 -56.31
CA GLU A 57 -1.74 -11.21 -57.40
C GLU A 57 -1.14 -12.54 -56.92
N ARG A 58 -0.49 -12.56 -55.75
CA ARG A 58 0.02 -13.81 -55.14
C ARG A 58 -1.09 -14.77 -54.77
N GLN A 59 -2.20 -14.27 -54.19
CA GLN A 59 -3.37 -15.10 -53.87
C GLN A 59 -4.03 -15.70 -55.12
N ALA A 60 -3.95 -15.00 -56.26
CA ALA A 60 -4.41 -15.49 -57.56
C ALA A 60 -3.43 -16.47 -58.25
N GLY A 61 -2.27 -16.72 -57.65
CA GLY A 61 -1.26 -17.65 -58.16
C GLY A 61 -0.29 -17.06 -59.17
N ASP A 62 -0.12 -15.74 -59.23
CA ASP A 62 0.85 -15.10 -60.11
C ASP A 62 2.30 -15.47 -59.70
N GLY A 63 3.02 -16.15 -60.61
CA GLY A 63 4.37 -16.65 -60.35
C GLY A 63 5.42 -15.56 -60.18
N ASP A 64 5.29 -14.41 -60.84
CA ASP A 64 6.24 -13.30 -60.72
C ASP A 64 6.04 -12.60 -59.37
N ALA A 65 4.80 -12.35 -58.96
CA ALA A 65 4.48 -11.77 -57.66
C ALA A 65 4.97 -12.66 -56.49
N ILE A 66 4.82 -13.99 -56.60
CA ILE A 66 5.31 -14.95 -55.60
C ILE A 66 6.85 -14.91 -55.52
N SER A 67 7.53 -14.96 -56.67
CA SER A 67 8.99 -14.93 -56.74
C SER A 67 9.56 -13.64 -56.11
N ARG A 68 8.99 -12.48 -56.45
CA ARG A 68 9.41 -11.18 -55.91
C ARG A 68 9.17 -11.02 -54.41
N TRP A 69 8.14 -11.66 -53.85
CA TRP A 69 7.85 -11.62 -52.42
C TRP A 69 8.70 -12.57 -51.57
N THR A 70 9.20 -13.67 -52.17
CA THR A 70 9.94 -14.73 -51.48
C THR A 70 11.03 -14.23 -50.50
N PRO A 71 11.85 -13.22 -50.82
CA PRO A 71 12.86 -12.70 -49.89
C PRO A 71 12.29 -12.06 -48.62
N TYR A 72 11.05 -11.55 -48.67
CA TYR A 72 10.40 -10.83 -47.57
C TYR A 72 9.52 -11.71 -46.69
N ASP A 73 9.17 -12.91 -47.15
CA ASP A 73 8.25 -13.80 -46.46
C ASP A 73 8.71 -14.16 -45.03
N LYS A 74 9.92 -14.71 -44.89
CA LYS A 74 10.48 -15.08 -43.58
C LYS A 74 10.65 -13.87 -42.64
N PRO A 75 11.26 -12.73 -43.05
CA PRO A 75 11.35 -11.55 -42.19
C PRO A 75 10.00 -11.00 -41.75
N VAL A 76 9.01 -10.95 -42.65
CA VAL A 76 7.66 -10.45 -42.33
C VAL A 76 6.99 -11.36 -41.31
N VAL A 77 6.98 -12.67 -41.54
CA VAL A 77 6.39 -13.66 -40.61
C VAL A 77 7.10 -13.62 -39.25
N SER A 78 8.43 -13.53 -39.23
CA SER A 78 9.18 -13.42 -37.98
C SER A 78 8.84 -12.15 -37.22
N ALA A 79 8.76 -10.99 -37.90
CA ALA A 79 8.39 -9.73 -37.28
C ALA A 79 6.94 -9.77 -36.76
N GLN A 80 6.02 -10.38 -37.51
CA GLN A 80 4.63 -10.59 -37.07
C GLN A 80 4.58 -11.45 -35.80
N LYS A 81 5.30 -12.58 -35.78
CA LYS A 81 5.35 -13.49 -34.63
C LYS A 81 5.94 -12.84 -33.38
N GLU A 82 6.97 -12.02 -33.53
CA GLU A 82 7.58 -11.30 -32.40
C GLU A 82 6.65 -10.21 -31.86
N LEU A 83 6.03 -9.43 -32.75
CA LEU A 83 5.16 -8.30 -32.37
C LEU A 83 3.76 -8.74 -31.92
N SER A 84 3.32 -9.96 -32.28
CA SER A 84 2.05 -10.55 -31.84
C SER A 84 2.10 -11.22 -30.46
N LYS A 85 3.28 -11.31 -29.82
CA LYS A 85 3.43 -11.92 -28.48
C LYS A 85 2.56 -11.27 -27.41
N LEU A 86 2.27 -9.98 -27.55
CA LEU A 86 1.31 -9.29 -26.70
C LEU A 86 -0.07 -9.29 -27.37
N PRO A 87 -1.15 -9.68 -26.65
CA PRO A 87 -2.51 -9.48 -27.11
C PRO A 87 -2.81 -8.02 -27.49
N VAL A 88 -3.75 -7.82 -28.42
CA VAL A 88 -4.13 -6.49 -28.92
C VAL A 88 -4.52 -5.54 -27.78
N TYR A 89 -5.39 -5.99 -26.87
CA TYR A 89 -5.86 -5.18 -25.75
C TYR A 89 -4.72 -4.72 -24.83
N GLN A 90 -3.69 -5.55 -24.63
CA GLN A 90 -2.53 -5.17 -23.82
C GLN A 90 -1.72 -4.05 -24.49
N ARG A 91 -1.54 -4.11 -25.82
CA ARG A 91 -0.88 -3.02 -26.56
C ARG A 91 -1.69 -1.72 -26.49
N VAL A 92 -3.02 -1.81 -26.65
CA VAL A 92 -3.94 -0.66 -26.50
C VAL A 92 -3.80 -0.07 -25.10
N TYR A 93 -3.84 -0.91 -24.06
CA TYR A 93 -3.72 -0.50 -22.66
C TYR A 93 -2.39 0.21 -22.37
N GLN A 94 -1.27 -0.35 -22.83
CA GLN A 94 0.06 0.26 -22.65
C GLN A 94 0.18 1.61 -23.37
N SER A 95 -0.39 1.72 -24.57
CA SER A 95 -0.44 3.00 -25.29
C SER A 95 -1.31 4.02 -24.55
N LEU A 96 -2.46 3.61 -24.02
CA LEU A 96 -3.34 4.45 -23.20
C LEU A 96 -2.59 5.01 -22.00
N LYS A 97 -1.96 4.12 -21.22
CA LYS A 97 -1.18 4.46 -20.03
C LYS A 97 -0.02 5.39 -20.35
N THR A 98 0.74 5.12 -21.42
CA THR A 98 1.88 5.96 -21.83
C THR A 98 1.45 7.37 -22.26
N ARG A 99 0.39 7.48 -23.05
CA ARG A 99 -0.13 8.79 -23.48
C ARG A 99 -0.74 9.58 -22.32
N ALA A 100 -1.33 8.89 -21.34
CA ALA A 100 -1.91 9.52 -20.16
C ALA A 100 -0.89 10.36 -19.40
N LEU A 101 0.38 9.92 -19.35
CA LEU A 101 1.48 10.65 -18.69
C LEU A 101 1.75 12.05 -19.29
N GLY A 102 1.39 12.27 -20.57
CA GLY A 102 1.58 13.56 -21.23
C GLY A 102 0.35 14.47 -21.22
N VAL A 103 -0.80 13.98 -20.75
CA VAL A 103 -2.10 14.68 -20.83
C VAL A 103 -2.73 14.89 -19.46
N LEU A 104 -2.61 13.91 -18.57
CA LEU A 104 -3.13 14.01 -17.21
C LEU A 104 -2.19 14.86 -16.33
N PRO A 105 -2.73 15.49 -15.27
CA PRO A 105 -1.91 16.18 -14.29
C PRO A 105 -1.06 15.18 -13.48
N ALA A 106 -0.27 15.73 -12.56
CA ALA A 106 0.60 14.94 -11.67
C ALA A 106 -0.17 13.86 -10.90
N ASP A 107 0.56 12.80 -10.57
CA ASP A 107 0.05 11.65 -9.83
C ASP A 107 -0.41 12.03 -8.41
N LEU A 108 -1.37 11.26 -7.88
CA LEU A 108 -1.91 11.46 -6.55
C LEU A 108 -0.98 10.81 -5.51
N ASN A 109 -0.52 11.59 -4.53
CA ASN A 109 0.26 11.06 -3.42
C ASN A 109 -0.60 10.88 -2.17
N LEU A 110 -0.76 9.65 -1.70
CA LEU A 110 -1.54 9.32 -0.49
C LEU A 110 -1.03 10.06 0.75
N ARG A 111 0.29 10.31 0.85
CA ARG A 111 0.87 11.08 1.97
C ARG A 111 0.27 12.48 2.06
N ASP A 112 0.22 13.17 0.93
CA ASP A 112 -0.29 14.54 0.83
C ASP A 112 -1.81 14.58 1.07
N GLN A 113 -2.54 13.54 0.62
CA GLN A 113 -3.97 13.43 0.82
C GLN A 113 -4.36 13.15 2.28
N VAL A 114 -3.53 12.40 3.02
CA VAL A 114 -3.69 12.23 4.47
C VAL A 114 -3.41 13.55 5.20
N GLY A 115 -2.39 14.30 4.76
CA GLY A 115 -2.11 15.66 5.20
C GLY A 115 -0.90 15.78 6.12
N PRO A 116 -0.71 16.94 6.76
CA PRO A 116 0.57 17.33 7.37
C PRO A 116 0.95 16.51 8.62
N THR A 117 -0.02 15.85 9.24
CA THR A 117 0.19 14.96 10.40
C THR A 117 0.50 13.52 10.01
N PHE A 118 0.68 13.22 8.71
CA PHE A 118 1.04 11.89 8.23
C PHE A 118 2.19 11.30 9.03
N ASP A 119 3.30 12.04 9.15
CA ASP A 119 4.52 11.54 9.80
C ASP A 119 4.35 11.35 11.31
N GLN A 120 3.32 11.92 11.93
CA GLN A 120 3.05 11.73 13.36
C GLN A 120 2.33 10.40 13.63
N VAL A 121 1.69 9.80 12.63
CA VAL A 121 0.83 8.61 12.81
C VAL A 121 1.28 7.45 11.93
N PHE A 122 1.60 7.73 10.67
CA PHE A 122 1.95 6.74 9.67
C PHE A 122 3.44 6.71 9.35
N THR A 123 3.86 5.56 8.86
CA THR A 123 5.11 5.31 8.15
C THR A 123 4.80 4.46 6.92
N SER A 124 5.75 4.42 6.00
CA SER A 124 5.66 3.66 4.75
C SER A 124 6.94 2.84 4.54
N ALA A 125 6.78 1.60 4.09
CA ALA A 125 7.92 0.76 3.75
C ALA A 125 8.48 1.08 2.35
N ASP A 126 7.65 1.59 1.45
CA ASP A 126 8.01 1.95 0.08
C ASP A 126 7.19 3.16 -0.38
N ASP A 127 7.77 4.36 -0.27
CA ASP A 127 7.08 5.62 -0.63
C ASP A 127 6.55 5.64 -2.07
N ASN A 128 7.13 4.84 -3.00
CA ASN A 128 6.64 4.77 -4.37
C ASN A 128 5.23 4.18 -4.46
N LYS A 129 4.85 3.30 -3.53
CA LYS A 129 3.50 2.74 -3.47
C LYS A 129 2.47 3.73 -2.95
N LEU A 130 2.89 4.84 -2.32
CA LEU A 130 1.99 5.92 -1.95
C LEU A 130 1.62 6.81 -3.14
N VAL A 131 2.33 6.70 -4.26
CA VAL A 131 2.06 7.45 -5.50
C VAL A 131 1.12 6.63 -6.38
N VAL A 132 -0.12 7.09 -6.50
CA VAL A 132 -1.13 6.52 -7.39
C VAL A 132 -1.10 7.27 -8.72
N PRO A 133 -0.76 6.60 -9.85
CA PRO A 133 -0.78 7.24 -11.15
C PRO A 133 -2.12 7.92 -11.43
N GLN A 134 -2.11 9.15 -11.95
CA GLN A 134 -3.34 9.90 -12.18
C GLN A 134 -4.30 9.14 -13.12
N PHE A 135 -3.75 8.31 -14.01
CA PHE A 135 -4.49 7.38 -14.88
C PHE A 135 -5.37 6.39 -14.11
N LEU A 136 -5.02 6.04 -12.87
CA LEU A 136 -5.74 5.09 -12.00
C LEU A 136 -6.44 5.79 -10.83
N THR A 137 -6.87 7.03 -11.04
CA THR A 137 -7.72 7.79 -10.10
C THR A 137 -9.13 7.95 -10.67
N ARG A 138 -10.11 8.39 -9.86
CA ARG A 138 -11.45 8.72 -10.38
C ARG A 138 -11.35 9.76 -11.51
N TYR A 139 -10.48 10.75 -11.36
CA TYR A 139 -10.26 11.75 -12.39
C TYR A 139 -9.73 11.13 -13.69
N GLY A 140 -8.70 10.28 -13.63
CA GLY A 140 -8.17 9.59 -14.81
C GLY A 140 -9.21 8.68 -15.49
N LEU A 141 -10.02 7.99 -14.69
CA LEU A 141 -11.12 7.16 -15.16
C LEU A 141 -12.13 7.99 -15.98
N GLN A 142 -12.64 9.06 -15.39
CA GLN A 142 -13.72 9.88 -15.96
C GLN A 142 -13.23 10.79 -17.09
N SER A 143 -12.08 11.43 -16.90
CA SER A 143 -11.59 12.46 -17.82
C SER A 143 -10.81 11.89 -19.01
N TYR A 144 -10.31 10.66 -18.92
CA TYR A 144 -9.42 10.07 -19.92
C TYR A 144 -9.82 8.66 -20.34
N PHE A 145 -9.83 7.67 -19.43
CA PHE A 145 -10.03 6.27 -19.81
C PHE A 145 -11.38 6.04 -20.51
N VAL A 146 -12.48 6.51 -19.92
CA VAL A 146 -13.82 6.38 -20.50
C VAL A 146 -13.93 7.11 -21.84
N LYS A 147 -13.34 8.30 -21.97
CA LYS A 147 -13.40 9.11 -23.19
C LYS A 147 -12.60 8.52 -24.35
N GLN A 148 -11.53 7.79 -24.06
CA GLN A 148 -10.60 7.24 -25.05
C GLN A 148 -10.90 5.79 -25.44
N ARG A 149 -11.85 5.14 -24.75
CA ARG A 149 -12.19 3.73 -24.91
C ARG A 149 -12.54 3.34 -26.34
N ASP A 150 -13.28 4.19 -27.05
CA ASP A 150 -13.77 3.87 -28.40
C ASP A 150 -12.75 4.28 -29.48
N GLU A 151 -12.09 5.42 -29.31
CA GLU A 151 -11.14 5.98 -30.29
C GLU A 151 -9.90 5.09 -30.50
N LEU A 152 -9.37 4.49 -29.43
CA LEU A 152 -8.13 3.71 -29.51
C LEU A 152 -8.33 2.27 -30.02
N VAL A 153 -9.54 1.74 -29.89
CA VAL A 153 -9.90 0.45 -30.52
C VAL A 153 -9.91 0.61 -32.05
N GLU A 154 -10.38 1.76 -32.56
CA GLU A 154 -10.32 2.08 -34.00
C GLU A 154 -8.89 2.18 -34.51
N LEU A 155 -8.01 2.87 -33.76
CA LEU A 155 -6.62 3.10 -34.19
C LEU A 155 -5.77 1.82 -34.26
N THR A 156 -6.15 0.76 -33.54
CA THR A 156 -5.37 -0.49 -33.48
C THR A 156 -5.84 -1.60 -34.42
N ALA A 157 -6.96 -1.41 -35.12
CA ALA A 157 -7.42 -2.36 -36.16
C ALA A 157 -6.41 -2.50 -37.30
N MET A 158 -5.81 -1.37 -37.69
CA MET A 158 -4.72 -1.32 -38.67
C MET A 158 -3.50 -2.12 -38.22
N ASP A 159 -3.12 -2.02 -36.94
CA ASP A 159 -1.93 -2.70 -36.42
C ASP A 159 -2.14 -4.22 -36.32
N SER A 160 -3.35 -4.72 -36.02
CA SER A 160 -3.62 -6.16 -36.04
C SER A 160 -3.66 -6.78 -37.43
N TRP A 161 -4.12 -6.04 -38.44
CA TRP A 161 -3.99 -6.46 -39.84
C TRP A 161 -2.52 -6.49 -40.29
N VAL A 162 -1.70 -5.53 -39.85
CA VAL A 162 -0.24 -5.53 -40.09
C VAL A 162 0.40 -6.79 -39.49
N LEU A 163 -0.07 -7.21 -38.31
CA LEU A 163 0.41 -8.40 -37.61
C LEU A 163 -0.17 -9.73 -38.11
N ASN A 164 -1.03 -9.69 -39.14
CA ASN A 164 -1.76 -10.86 -39.66
C ASN A 164 -2.60 -11.58 -38.60
N LEU A 165 -3.07 -10.84 -37.59
CA LEU A 165 -3.98 -11.33 -36.55
C LEU A 165 -5.45 -11.25 -37.00
N THR A 166 -5.76 -10.34 -37.93
CA THR A 166 -7.06 -10.20 -38.57
C THR A 166 -6.89 -10.08 -40.09
N ARG A 167 -7.83 -10.66 -40.84
CA ARG A 167 -7.88 -10.50 -42.31
C ARG A 167 -8.46 -9.15 -42.74
N SER A 168 -9.14 -8.47 -41.83
CA SER A 168 -9.77 -7.17 -42.05
C SER A 168 -9.03 -6.08 -41.27
N VAL A 169 -8.96 -4.91 -41.88
CA VAL A 169 -8.42 -3.65 -41.34
C VAL A 169 -9.45 -2.95 -40.44
N LYS A 170 -10.68 -3.48 -40.42
CA LYS A 170 -11.77 -3.11 -39.51
C LYS A 170 -12.10 -4.31 -38.64
N TYR A 171 -12.11 -4.12 -37.33
CA TYR A 171 -12.66 -5.12 -36.41
C TYR A 171 -14.18 -5.25 -36.61
N SER A 172 -14.70 -6.46 -36.41
CA SER A 172 -16.15 -6.64 -36.26
C SER A 172 -16.62 -6.00 -34.96
N ASP A 173 -17.91 -5.69 -34.85
CA ASP A 173 -18.47 -5.13 -33.61
C ASP A 173 -18.27 -6.08 -32.42
N ALA A 174 -18.30 -7.39 -32.67
CA ALA A 174 -18.01 -8.42 -31.68
C ALA A 174 -16.54 -8.39 -31.21
N ASP A 175 -15.59 -8.26 -32.12
CA ASP A 175 -14.16 -8.16 -31.77
C ASP A 175 -13.89 -6.88 -30.96
N ARG A 176 -14.52 -5.77 -31.34
CA ARG A 176 -14.42 -4.49 -30.62
C ARG A 176 -14.94 -4.63 -29.20
N ALA A 177 -16.13 -5.22 -29.04
CA ALA A 177 -16.72 -5.44 -27.73
C ALA A 177 -15.82 -6.32 -26.85
N GLU A 178 -15.21 -7.37 -27.39
CA GLU A 178 -14.31 -8.23 -26.63
C GLU A 178 -13.00 -7.52 -26.24
N ILE A 179 -12.40 -6.75 -27.15
CA ILE A 179 -11.20 -5.94 -26.85
C ILE A 179 -11.52 -4.91 -25.76
N GLN A 180 -12.67 -4.23 -25.84
CA GLN A 180 -13.11 -3.27 -24.83
C GLN A 180 -13.36 -3.93 -23.48
N ARG A 181 -13.96 -5.13 -23.49
CA ARG A 181 -14.17 -5.91 -22.28
C ARG A 181 -12.83 -6.24 -21.62
N GLN A 182 -11.88 -6.83 -22.36
CA GLN A 182 -10.56 -7.19 -21.83
C GLN A 182 -9.75 -5.97 -21.37
N LEU A 183 -9.83 -4.85 -22.10
CA LEU A 183 -9.21 -3.58 -21.72
C LEU A 183 -9.77 -3.05 -20.40
N THR A 184 -11.09 -3.13 -20.24
CA THR A 184 -11.79 -2.72 -19.02
C THR A 184 -11.41 -3.60 -17.83
N GLU A 185 -11.37 -4.92 -18.02
CA GLU A 185 -10.94 -5.85 -16.96
C GLU A 185 -9.49 -5.59 -16.53
N GLN A 186 -8.58 -5.36 -17.49
CA GLN A 186 -7.19 -5.00 -17.18
C GLN A 186 -7.11 -3.67 -16.41
N TYR A 187 -7.89 -2.66 -16.83
CA TYR A 187 -7.91 -1.36 -16.17
C TYR A 187 -8.41 -1.47 -14.73
N ILE A 188 -9.51 -2.17 -14.49
CA ILE A 188 -10.05 -2.40 -13.13
C ILE A 188 -9.04 -3.18 -12.29
N SER A 189 -8.42 -4.22 -12.84
CA SER A 189 -7.39 -5.01 -12.14
C SER A 189 -6.23 -4.14 -11.68
N ASP A 190 -5.67 -3.32 -12.57
CA ASP A 190 -4.53 -2.45 -12.25
C ASP A 190 -4.94 -1.32 -11.28
N TYR A 191 -6.16 -0.79 -11.41
CA TYR A 191 -6.74 0.17 -10.47
C TYR A 191 -6.82 -0.43 -9.06
N THR A 192 -7.46 -1.59 -8.93
CA THR A 192 -7.64 -2.26 -7.64
C THR A 192 -6.31 -2.65 -7.02
N ALA A 193 -5.36 -3.20 -7.80
CA ALA A 193 -4.05 -3.57 -7.30
C ALA A 193 -3.24 -2.35 -6.80
N THR A 194 -3.30 -1.23 -7.52
CA THR A 194 -2.58 0.01 -7.15
C THR A 194 -3.12 0.59 -5.85
N TRP A 195 -4.45 0.70 -5.72
CA TRP A 195 -5.07 1.24 -4.51
C TRP A 195 -4.89 0.32 -3.31
N ARG A 196 -5.02 -1.00 -3.46
CA ARG A 196 -4.72 -1.96 -2.37
C ARG A 196 -3.26 -1.85 -1.94
N ALA A 197 -2.32 -1.82 -2.87
CA ALA A 197 -0.89 -1.67 -2.56
C ALA A 197 -0.58 -0.35 -1.83
N GLY A 198 -1.20 0.76 -2.25
CA GLY A 198 -1.03 2.05 -1.59
C GLY A 198 -1.61 2.06 -0.18
N MET A 199 -2.83 1.55 -0.01
CA MET A 199 -3.45 1.44 1.30
C MET A 199 -2.64 0.50 2.21
N ASP A 200 -2.22 -0.67 1.73
CA ASP A 200 -1.43 -1.67 2.49
C ASP A 200 -0.07 -1.17 2.96
N ASN A 201 0.46 -0.17 2.27
CA ASN A 201 1.74 0.44 2.60
C ASN A 201 1.64 1.56 3.66
N LEU A 202 0.42 1.95 4.05
CA LEU A 202 0.17 2.80 5.21
C LEU A 202 0.22 1.98 6.50
N ASN A 203 1.27 2.18 7.29
CA ASN A 203 1.52 1.46 8.54
C ASN A 203 1.60 2.44 9.72
N ILE A 204 1.08 2.05 10.88
CA ILE A 204 1.23 2.87 12.10
C ILE A 204 2.71 2.85 12.50
N ARG A 205 3.26 4.04 12.78
CA ARG A 205 4.66 4.18 13.20
C ARG A 205 4.90 3.56 14.58
N ASN A 206 6.17 3.34 14.89
CA ASN A 206 6.57 2.98 16.25
C ASN A 206 6.66 4.24 17.13
N PHE A 207 6.38 4.07 18.41
CA PHE A 207 6.43 5.12 19.42
C PHE A 207 7.35 4.69 20.57
N GLU A 208 8.19 5.60 21.03
CA GLU A 208 9.20 5.32 22.05
C GLU A 208 8.72 5.68 23.46
N SER A 209 7.62 6.44 23.58
CA SER A 209 7.08 6.88 24.86
C SER A 209 5.57 7.05 24.84
N ILE A 210 4.96 7.03 26.03
CA ILE A 210 3.54 7.31 26.21
C ILE A 210 3.18 8.67 25.60
N GLY A 211 4.04 9.68 25.77
CA GLY A 211 3.80 11.03 25.25
C GLY A 211 3.79 11.14 23.72
N GLN A 212 4.66 10.40 23.03
CA GLN A 212 4.62 10.36 21.56
C GLN A 212 3.33 9.68 21.06
N LEU A 213 2.93 8.58 21.68
CA LEU A 213 1.72 7.85 21.31
C LEU A 213 0.45 8.65 21.63
N THR A 214 0.36 9.32 22.78
CA THR A 214 -0.79 10.16 23.10
C THR A 214 -0.93 11.32 22.12
N GLY A 215 0.17 11.98 21.75
CA GLY A 215 0.16 13.01 20.71
C GLY A 215 -0.32 12.50 19.34
N ALA A 216 0.09 11.30 18.94
CA ALA A 216 -0.38 10.67 17.70
C ALA A 216 -1.86 10.28 17.77
N LEU A 217 -2.32 9.71 18.89
CA LEU A 217 -3.73 9.42 19.12
C LEU A 217 -4.59 10.68 19.10
N GLU A 218 -4.10 11.80 19.63
CA GLU A 218 -4.78 13.10 19.56
C GLU A 218 -4.98 13.55 18.10
N GLN A 219 -3.98 13.38 17.23
CA GLN A 219 -4.16 13.63 15.79
C GLN A 219 -5.19 12.70 15.15
N VAL A 220 -5.25 11.43 15.57
CA VAL A 220 -6.21 10.44 15.07
C VAL A 220 -7.65 10.76 15.47
N ILE A 221 -7.89 11.15 16.73
CA ILE A 221 -9.25 11.31 17.27
C ILE A 221 -9.84 12.71 17.05
N SER A 222 -9.04 13.77 17.23
CA SER A 222 -9.54 15.16 17.28
C SER A 222 -8.81 16.13 16.35
N GLY A 223 -7.57 15.83 15.96
CA GLY A 223 -6.78 16.65 15.04
C GLY A 223 -7.17 16.46 13.57
N ASP A 224 -6.17 16.14 12.75
CA ASP A 224 -6.35 15.96 11.29
C ASP A 224 -7.11 14.69 10.89
N GLN A 225 -7.32 13.74 11.82
CA GLN A 225 -8.02 12.48 11.57
C GLN A 225 -7.44 11.67 10.39
N PRO A 226 -6.11 11.40 10.37
CA PRO A 226 -5.42 10.79 9.23
C PRO A 226 -5.98 9.42 8.81
N LEU A 227 -6.51 8.62 9.76
CA LEU A 227 -7.14 7.33 9.42
C LEU A 227 -8.39 7.52 8.55
N GLN A 228 -9.27 8.44 8.96
CA GLN A 228 -10.49 8.76 8.20
C GLN A 228 -10.16 9.44 6.86
N ARG A 229 -9.14 10.32 6.82
CA ARG A 229 -8.71 10.93 5.55
C ARG A 229 -8.22 9.89 4.55
N ALA A 230 -7.38 8.93 4.97
CA ALA A 230 -6.92 7.84 4.11
C ALA A 230 -8.09 7.04 3.52
N LEU A 231 -9.05 6.63 4.36
CA LEU A 231 -10.24 5.89 3.92
C LEU A 231 -11.16 6.73 3.03
N THR A 232 -11.25 8.04 3.29
CA THR A 232 -12.06 8.97 2.49
C THR A 232 -11.49 9.09 1.09
N VAL A 233 -10.17 9.20 0.96
CA VAL A 233 -9.47 9.28 -0.33
C VAL A 233 -9.67 8.00 -1.13
N LEU A 234 -9.60 6.83 -0.49
CA LEU A 234 -9.93 5.55 -1.11
C LEU A 234 -11.39 5.53 -1.59
N ARG A 235 -12.35 5.88 -0.73
CA ARG A 235 -13.78 5.91 -1.08
C ARG A 235 -14.07 6.85 -2.23
N ASP A 236 -13.52 8.05 -2.19
CA ASP A 236 -13.71 9.08 -3.20
C ASP A 236 -13.02 8.72 -4.53
N ASN A 237 -12.16 7.70 -4.56
CA ASN A 237 -11.61 7.15 -5.79
C ASN A 237 -12.21 5.81 -6.20
N THR A 238 -12.98 5.12 -5.35
CA THR A 238 -13.44 3.75 -5.65
C THR A 238 -14.95 3.61 -5.69
N GLN A 239 -15.72 4.54 -5.13
CA GLN A 239 -17.18 4.47 -5.12
C GLN A 239 -17.80 5.48 -6.11
N PRO A 240 -19.00 5.25 -6.67
CA PRO A 240 -19.72 6.31 -7.38
C PRO A 240 -20.20 7.41 -6.41
N GLY A 241 -20.36 8.63 -6.92
CA GLY A 241 -21.00 9.71 -6.18
C GLY A 241 -22.50 9.47 -5.96
N ALA A 242 -23.05 10.06 -4.90
CA ALA A 242 -24.49 10.05 -4.67
C ALA A 242 -25.19 11.00 -5.66
N PHE A 243 -26.31 10.55 -6.22
CA PHE A 243 -27.16 11.38 -7.06
C PHE A 243 -27.93 12.40 -6.21
N SER A 244 -28.16 13.58 -6.78
CA SER A 244 -29.04 14.59 -6.16
C SER A 244 -30.46 14.03 -6.07
N GLU A 245 -31.12 14.22 -4.91
CA GLU A 245 -32.53 13.88 -4.71
C GLU A 245 -33.49 14.65 -5.64
N LYS A 246 -32.99 15.70 -6.31
CA LYS A 246 -33.76 16.53 -7.24
C LYS A 246 -33.80 15.98 -8.68
N LEU A 247 -33.02 14.96 -8.99
CA LEU A 247 -33.03 14.34 -10.32
C LEU A 247 -34.34 13.58 -10.54
N SER A 248 -34.93 13.74 -11.72
CA SER A 248 -36.06 12.91 -12.14
C SER A 248 -35.63 11.44 -12.27
N ALA A 249 -36.61 10.53 -12.25
CA ALA A 249 -36.35 9.10 -12.43
C ALA A 249 -35.59 8.82 -13.74
N LYS A 250 -35.95 9.52 -14.83
CA LYS A 250 -35.31 9.36 -16.14
C LYS A 250 -33.86 9.82 -16.14
N GLU A 251 -33.57 11.01 -15.60
CA GLU A 251 -32.19 11.53 -15.51
C GLU A 251 -31.32 10.63 -14.62
N ARG A 252 -31.92 10.02 -13.60
CA ARG A 252 -31.23 9.05 -12.75
C ARG A 252 -30.92 7.76 -13.49
N ASP A 253 -31.85 7.22 -14.27
CA ASP A 253 -31.62 6.02 -15.09
C ASP A 253 -30.55 6.27 -16.16
N GLU A 254 -30.55 7.45 -16.79
CA GLU A 254 -29.51 7.87 -17.73
C GLU A 254 -28.14 7.95 -17.04
N ALA A 255 -28.06 8.56 -15.86
CA ALA A 255 -26.81 8.67 -15.11
C ALA A 255 -26.29 7.31 -14.57
N LEU A 256 -27.18 6.37 -14.25
CA LEU A 256 -26.82 5.00 -13.88
C LEU A 256 -26.26 4.19 -15.07
N ALA A 257 -26.65 4.56 -16.30
CA ALA A 257 -26.20 3.91 -17.52
C ALA A 257 -24.84 4.42 -18.01
N GLU A 258 -24.35 5.55 -17.48
CA GLU A 258 -23.07 6.12 -17.87
C GLU A 258 -21.89 5.16 -17.58
N PRO A 259 -20.94 4.98 -18.51
CA PRO A 259 -19.85 4.02 -18.33
C PRO A 259 -18.99 4.28 -17.10
N ASP A 260 -18.74 5.53 -16.75
CA ASP A 260 -17.94 5.88 -15.58
C ASP A 260 -18.63 5.49 -14.27
N TYR A 261 -19.93 5.70 -14.17
CA TYR A 261 -20.75 5.27 -13.04
C TYR A 261 -20.72 3.75 -12.88
N GLN A 262 -20.88 3.00 -13.97
CA GLN A 262 -20.84 1.54 -13.96
C GLN A 262 -19.46 1.02 -13.51
N LEU A 263 -18.37 1.60 -14.01
CA LEU A 263 -17.01 1.23 -13.61
C LEU A 263 -16.74 1.55 -12.14
N LEU A 264 -17.14 2.73 -11.66
CA LEU A 264 -17.04 3.10 -10.25
C LEU A 264 -17.90 2.20 -9.36
N THR A 265 -19.07 1.75 -9.82
CA THR A 265 -19.90 0.80 -9.08
C THR A 265 -19.19 -0.55 -8.93
N ARG A 266 -18.57 -1.05 -10.02
CA ARG A 266 -17.76 -2.28 -9.99
C ARG A 266 -16.57 -2.14 -9.03
N LEU A 267 -15.84 -1.02 -9.09
CA LEU A 267 -14.75 -0.72 -8.15
C LEU A 267 -15.29 -0.63 -6.71
N GLY A 268 -16.45 -0.01 -6.51
CA GLY A 268 -17.07 0.12 -5.19
C GLY A 268 -17.38 -1.22 -4.54
N HIS A 269 -17.71 -2.24 -5.34
CA HIS A 269 -17.86 -3.61 -4.86
C HIS A 269 -16.53 -4.26 -4.43
N GLU A 270 -15.44 -4.02 -5.16
CA GLU A 270 -14.09 -4.52 -4.83
C GLU A 270 -13.52 -3.95 -3.52
N PHE A 271 -13.99 -2.76 -3.12
CA PHE A 271 -13.60 -2.03 -1.91
C PHE A 271 -14.76 -1.89 -0.91
N ALA A 272 -15.78 -2.75 -1.01
CA ALA A 272 -16.97 -2.65 -0.16
C ALA A 272 -16.64 -2.75 1.35
N PRO A 273 -15.75 -3.64 1.83
CA PRO A 273 -15.38 -3.70 3.24
C PRO A 273 -14.80 -2.37 3.74
N GLU A 274 -13.86 -1.78 3.01
CA GLU A 274 -13.18 -0.53 3.35
C GLU A 274 -14.16 0.64 3.33
N ASN A 275 -14.93 0.76 2.24
CA ASN A 275 -15.87 1.86 2.04
C ASN A 275 -17.00 1.85 3.07
N SER A 276 -17.45 0.66 3.48
CA SER A 276 -18.52 0.52 4.49
C SER A 276 -18.14 1.12 5.85
N THR A 277 -16.85 1.20 6.19
CA THR A 277 -16.39 1.73 7.48
C THR A 277 -16.77 3.19 7.72
N LEU A 278 -16.90 3.97 6.64
CA LEU A 278 -17.28 5.38 6.65
C LEU A 278 -18.80 5.61 6.50
N THR A 279 -19.57 4.55 6.28
CA THR A 279 -21.03 4.67 6.06
C THR A 279 -21.76 4.73 7.39
N VAL A 280 -22.68 5.69 7.50
CA VAL A 280 -23.63 5.79 8.62
C VAL A 280 -24.87 4.98 8.23
N GLN A 281 -25.18 3.94 8.99
CA GLN A 281 -26.44 3.22 8.81
C GLN A 281 -27.55 3.95 9.57
N LYS A 282 -28.78 3.85 9.07
CA LYS A 282 -29.95 4.48 9.72
C LYS A 282 -30.01 4.01 11.17
N ASP A 283 -29.85 4.96 12.10
CA ASP A 283 -29.85 4.78 13.57
C ASP A 283 -28.61 4.12 14.20
N LYS A 284 -27.48 3.99 13.49
CA LYS A 284 -26.20 3.51 14.06
C LYS A 284 -25.01 4.36 13.62
N GLU A 285 -24.07 4.55 14.54
CA GLU A 285 -22.77 5.15 14.24
C GLU A 285 -22.01 4.32 13.20
N SER A 286 -21.18 4.99 12.40
CA SER A 286 -20.26 4.32 11.47
C SER A 286 -19.22 3.50 12.23
N THR A 287 -18.66 2.47 11.58
CA THR A 287 -17.54 1.70 12.16
C THR A 287 -16.37 2.62 12.53
N MET A 288 -16.08 3.63 11.71
CA MET A 288 -15.02 4.60 11.98
C MET A 288 -15.27 5.42 13.26
N GLN A 289 -16.52 5.85 13.48
CA GLN A 289 -16.91 6.55 14.72
C GLN A 289 -16.73 5.66 15.94
N ALA A 290 -17.18 4.40 15.88
CA ALA A 290 -16.96 3.46 16.97
C ALA A 290 -15.47 3.27 17.27
N VAL A 291 -14.62 3.19 16.23
CA VAL A 291 -13.15 3.12 16.41
C VAL A 291 -12.62 4.36 17.08
N TYR A 292 -13.07 5.56 16.71
CA TYR A 292 -12.63 6.81 17.36
C TYR A 292 -13.06 6.91 18.82
N LEU A 293 -14.26 6.44 19.18
CA LEU A 293 -14.66 6.35 20.57
C LEU A 293 -13.73 5.41 21.36
N GLN A 294 -13.42 4.24 20.81
CA GLN A 294 -12.50 3.29 21.45
C GLN A 294 -11.08 3.85 21.58
N LEU A 295 -10.57 4.55 20.55
CA LEU A 295 -9.26 5.20 20.58
C LEU A 295 -9.23 6.40 21.54
N THR A 296 -10.36 7.06 21.77
CA THR A 296 -10.50 8.12 22.78
C THR A 296 -10.36 7.55 24.18
N GLU A 297 -10.96 6.39 24.47
CA GLU A 297 -10.78 5.70 25.75
C GLU A 297 -9.33 5.23 25.95
N LEU A 298 -8.69 4.71 24.89
CA LEU A 298 -7.27 4.37 24.91
C LEU A 298 -6.39 5.60 25.21
N HIS A 299 -6.65 6.72 24.52
CA HIS A 299 -5.95 7.97 24.74
C HIS A 299 -6.09 8.46 26.18
N ARG A 300 -7.33 8.48 26.72
CA ARG A 300 -7.62 8.90 28.10
C ARG A 300 -6.89 8.03 29.13
N TYR A 301 -6.84 6.72 28.89
CA TYR A 301 -6.13 5.77 29.76
C TYR A 301 -4.62 6.04 29.80
N LEU A 302 -3.99 6.21 28.64
CA LEU A 302 -2.57 6.54 28.53
C LEU A 302 -2.26 7.91 29.15
N LEU A 303 -3.11 8.90 28.93
CA LEU A 303 -2.98 10.23 29.50
C LEU A 303 -3.07 10.22 31.04
N ALA A 304 -3.91 9.35 31.61
CA ALA A 304 -4.00 9.17 33.07
C ALA A 304 -2.71 8.56 33.66
N ILE A 305 -2.03 7.67 32.93
CA ILE A 305 -0.71 7.15 33.32
C ILE A 305 0.33 8.26 33.22
N GLN A 306 0.37 8.98 32.08
CA GLN A 306 1.32 10.05 31.81
C GLN A 306 1.25 11.20 32.83
N ASN A 307 0.05 11.58 33.25
CA ASN A 307 -0.18 12.71 34.15
C ASN A 307 -0.19 12.33 35.64
N ALA A 308 0.10 11.06 35.98
CA ALA A 308 0.21 10.65 37.37
C ALA A 308 1.41 11.34 38.05
N PRO A 309 1.41 11.53 39.39
CA PRO A 309 2.54 12.12 40.11
C PRO A 309 3.86 11.39 39.88
N VAL A 310 3.79 10.07 39.69
CA VAL A 310 4.92 9.20 39.31
C VAL A 310 4.45 8.31 38.16
N PRO A 311 4.66 8.71 36.89
CA PRO A 311 4.15 8.00 35.72
C PRO A 311 4.59 6.53 35.67
N GLY A 312 5.88 6.28 35.85
CA GLY A 312 6.48 4.97 36.02
C GLY A 312 5.76 4.01 36.98
N LYS A 313 5.42 4.50 38.19
CA LYS A 313 4.68 3.71 39.18
C LYS A 313 3.25 3.41 38.73
N SER A 314 2.62 4.37 38.05
CA SER A 314 1.28 4.21 37.49
C SER A 314 1.28 3.18 36.35
N ALA A 315 2.30 3.22 35.48
CA ALA A 315 2.53 2.26 34.42
C ALA A 315 2.78 0.85 34.97
N LEU A 316 3.63 0.71 35.98
CA LEU A 316 3.87 -0.57 36.65
C LEU A 316 2.57 -1.18 37.22
N LYS A 317 1.75 -0.36 37.88
CA LYS A 317 0.44 -0.81 38.38
C LYS A 317 -0.50 -1.24 37.26
N ALA A 318 -0.51 -0.52 36.13
CA ALA A 318 -1.31 -0.87 34.96
C ALA A 318 -0.90 -2.23 34.38
N VAL A 319 0.41 -2.49 34.27
CA VAL A 319 0.96 -3.79 33.85
C VAL A 319 0.54 -4.90 34.81
N GLN A 320 0.70 -4.68 36.11
CA GLN A 320 0.34 -5.67 37.15
C GLN A 320 -1.14 -6.05 37.07
N LEU A 321 -2.04 -5.06 37.01
CA LEU A 321 -3.48 -5.32 36.91
C LEU A 321 -3.85 -6.13 35.68
N ARG A 322 -3.19 -5.89 34.55
CA ARG A 322 -3.44 -6.63 33.31
C ARG A 322 -3.06 -8.11 33.44
N LEU A 323 -1.89 -8.38 34.01
CA LEU A 323 -1.35 -9.74 34.16
C LEU A 323 -2.09 -10.53 35.24
N ASP A 324 -2.42 -9.91 36.37
CA ASP A 324 -3.08 -10.57 37.51
C ASP A 324 -4.56 -10.90 37.24
N GLN A 325 -5.28 -10.01 36.56
CA GLN A 325 -6.76 -10.05 36.52
C GLN A 325 -7.34 -10.37 35.14
N ASN A 326 -6.50 -10.71 34.17
CA ASN A 326 -6.90 -10.81 32.75
C ASN A 326 -7.75 -9.59 32.34
N SER A 327 -7.32 -8.41 32.81
CA SER A 327 -8.21 -7.24 32.94
C SER A 327 -8.65 -6.70 31.58
N SER A 328 -9.92 -6.30 31.47
CA SER A 328 -10.47 -5.62 30.30
C SER A 328 -10.08 -4.13 30.30
N ASP A 329 -8.79 -3.84 30.15
CA ASP A 329 -8.30 -2.47 30.01
C ASP A 329 -8.57 -1.91 28.58
N PRO A 330 -8.46 -0.58 28.38
CA PRO A 330 -8.68 0.02 27.06
C PRO A 330 -7.73 -0.48 25.96
N ILE A 331 -6.52 -0.93 26.31
CA ILE A 331 -5.59 -1.51 25.33
C ILE A 331 -6.14 -2.87 24.86
N PHE A 332 -6.58 -3.73 25.78
CA PHE A 332 -7.21 -5.02 25.47
C PHE A 332 -8.49 -4.84 24.66
N ALA A 333 -9.37 -3.93 25.07
CA ALA A 333 -10.61 -3.62 24.35
C ALA A 333 -10.33 -3.14 22.91
N THR A 334 -9.32 -2.29 22.73
CA THR A 334 -8.90 -1.83 21.39
C THR A 334 -8.38 -2.97 20.53
N ARG A 335 -7.54 -3.85 21.10
CA ARG A 335 -7.04 -5.05 20.42
C ARG A 335 -8.18 -6.01 20.05
N GLN A 336 -9.17 -6.18 20.92
CA GLN A 336 -10.31 -7.05 20.65
C GLN A 336 -11.23 -6.47 19.57
N MET A 337 -11.45 -5.15 19.59
CA MET A 337 -12.15 -4.44 18.52
C MET A 337 -11.42 -4.60 17.19
N ALA A 338 -10.09 -4.42 17.17
CA ALA A 338 -9.29 -4.54 15.96
C ALA A 338 -9.51 -5.87 15.21
N LYS A 339 -9.70 -6.99 15.92
CA LYS A 339 -9.94 -8.32 15.32
C LYS A 339 -11.22 -8.41 14.49
N THR A 340 -12.21 -7.55 14.72
CA THR A 340 -13.50 -7.58 14.01
C THR A 340 -13.60 -6.54 12.90
N LEU A 341 -12.60 -5.68 12.76
CA LEU A 341 -12.57 -4.62 11.75
C LEU A 341 -12.12 -5.18 10.39
N PRO A 342 -12.56 -4.58 9.27
CA PRO A 342 -11.96 -4.86 7.97
C PRO A 342 -10.56 -4.26 7.88
N ALA A 343 -9.72 -4.82 6.99
CA ALA A 343 -8.48 -4.17 6.59
C ALA A 343 -8.80 -2.86 5.85
N PRO A 344 -7.95 -1.82 5.95
CA PRO A 344 -6.72 -1.73 6.75
C PRO A 344 -6.96 -1.31 8.22
N LEU A 345 -8.21 -1.04 8.62
CA LEU A 345 -8.53 -0.46 9.92
C LEU A 345 -8.20 -1.42 11.08
N ASN A 346 -8.34 -2.73 10.87
CA ASN A 346 -7.92 -3.75 11.84
C ASN A 346 -6.45 -3.63 12.24
N ARG A 347 -5.54 -3.55 11.27
CA ARG A 347 -4.10 -3.48 11.53
C ARG A 347 -3.71 -2.14 12.14
N TRP A 348 -4.37 -1.05 11.77
CA TRP A 348 -4.11 0.26 12.36
C TRP A 348 -4.52 0.30 13.84
N ALA A 349 -5.76 -0.10 14.16
CA ALA A 349 -6.23 -0.15 15.54
C ALA A 349 -5.43 -1.17 16.38
N GLY A 350 -5.12 -2.33 15.79
CA GLY A 350 -4.30 -3.36 16.42
C GLY A 350 -2.90 -2.85 16.75
N ARG A 351 -2.21 -2.22 15.78
CA ARG A 351 -0.86 -1.68 16.00
C ARG A 351 -0.85 -0.56 17.02
N LEU A 352 -1.87 0.32 17.05
CA LEU A 352 -1.99 1.33 18.11
C LEU A 352 -2.13 0.71 19.50
N ALA A 353 -2.92 -0.37 19.64
CA ALA A 353 -3.04 -1.11 20.90
C ALA A 353 -1.72 -1.79 21.29
N ASP A 354 -1.01 -2.39 20.33
CA ASP A 354 0.28 -3.04 20.58
C ASP A 354 1.34 -2.03 20.99
N GLN A 355 1.39 -0.87 20.33
CA GLN A 355 2.26 0.24 20.71
C GLN A 355 1.90 0.80 22.09
N ALA A 356 0.61 0.90 22.44
CA ALA A 356 0.18 1.31 23.77
C ALA A 356 0.67 0.37 24.87
N TRP A 357 0.57 -0.94 24.63
CA TRP A 357 1.14 -1.94 25.53
C TRP A 357 2.66 -1.77 25.67
N HIS A 358 3.36 -1.64 24.53
CA HIS A 358 4.81 -1.49 24.51
C HIS A 358 5.29 -0.28 25.32
N VAL A 359 4.76 0.92 25.07
CA VAL A 359 5.23 2.14 25.75
C VAL A 359 4.88 2.15 27.25
N VAL A 360 3.77 1.53 27.65
CA VAL A 360 3.42 1.37 29.07
C VAL A 360 4.36 0.38 29.75
N MET A 361 4.71 -0.72 29.08
CA MET A 361 5.69 -1.68 29.57
C MET A 361 7.07 -1.06 29.73
N VAL A 362 7.55 -0.32 28.73
CA VAL A 362 8.85 0.37 28.78
C VAL A 362 8.90 1.35 29.96
N GLU A 363 7.85 2.14 30.17
CA GLU A 363 7.76 3.08 31.29
C GLU A 363 7.74 2.36 32.66
N ALA A 364 7.03 1.22 32.75
CA ALA A 364 7.00 0.39 33.96
C ALA A 364 8.37 -0.21 34.30
N VAL A 365 9.07 -0.73 33.30
CA VAL A 365 10.40 -1.33 33.45
C VAL A 365 11.41 -0.26 33.85
N HIS A 366 11.39 0.90 33.21
CA HIS A 366 12.28 2.00 33.58
C HIS A 366 12.10 2.42 35.04
N TYR A 367 10.86 2.49 35.53
CA TYR A 367 10.59 2.74 36.94
C TYR A 367 11.10 1.64 37.85
N MET A 368 10.91 0.37 37.47
CA MET A 368 11.39 -0.77 38.24
C MET A 368 12.91 -0.80 38.35
N GLU A 369 13.64 -0.40 37.32
CA GLU A 369 15.11 -0.24 37.36
C GLU A 369 15.55 0.82 38.37
N VAL A 370 14.86 1.96 38.38
CA VAL A 370 15.11 3.06 39.33
C VAL A 370 14.80 2.60 40.76
N ASP A 371 13.65 1.97 40.97
CA ASP A 371 13.24 1.47 42.29
C ASP A 371 14.15 0.34 42.78
N TRP A 372 14.60 -0.55 41.91
CA TRP A 372 15.60 -1.59 42.25
C TRP A 372 16.90 -0.97 42.75
N ARG A 373 17.41 0.04 42.02
CA ARG A 373 18.64 0.73 42.41
C ARG A 373 18.50 1.39 43.79
N ASP A 374 17.37 2.05 44.03
CA ASP A 374 17.19 2.88 45.21
C ASP A 374 16.75 2.06 46.44
N SER A 375 15.92 1.04 46.24
CA SER A 375 15.31 0.23 47.30
C SER A 375 16.10 -1.06 47.61
N VAL A 376 16.90 -1.57 46.68
CA VAL A 376 17.67 -2.83 46.88
C VAL A 376 19.17 -2.60 46.79
N VAL A 377 19.67 -2.06 45.68
CA VAL A 377 21.12 -1.92 45.44
C VAL A 377 21.76 -0.95 46.43
N LYS A 378 21.12 0.20 46.67
CA LYS A 378 21.67 1.21 47.58
C LYS A 378 21.75 0.71 49.04
N PRO A 379 20.69 0.16 49.66
CA PRO A 379 20.81 -0.44 51.00
C PRO A 379 21.85 -1.54 51.09
N PHE A 380 21.95 -2.40 50.07
CA PHE A 380 22.98 -3.44 50.01
C PHE A 380 24.39 -2.84 50.02
N ASN A 381 24.65 -1.85 49.17
CA ASN A 381 25.96 -1.21 49.06
C ASN A 381 26.36 -0.45 50.33
N GLU A 382 25.39 0.21 50.97
CA GLU A 382 25.64 1.00 52.18
C GLU A 382 25.86 0.12 53.42
N GLN A 383 25.19 -1.04 53.53
CA GLN A 383 25.17 -1.83 54.75
C GLN A 383 25.98 -3.13 54.69
N LEU A 384 26.13 -3.73 53.50
CA LEU A 384 26.66 -5.08 53.34
C LEU A 384 27.88 -5.16 52.43
N ALA A 385 27.88 -4.47 51.28
CA ALA A 385 28.86 -4.71 50.22
C ALA A 385 30.33 -4.52 50.63
N ASN A 386 30.63 -3.61 51.56
CA ASN A 386 31.99 -3.34 52.02
C ASN A 386 32.47 -4.24 53.18
N ASN A 387 31.62 -5.13 53.68
CA ASN A 387 31.87 -5.94 54.87
C ASN A 387 32.02 -7.43 54.53
N TYR A 388 32.75 -8.19 55.34
CA TYR A 388 32.84 -9.65 55.21
C TYR A 388 31.46 -10.27 55.52
N PRO A 389 30.95 -11.26 54.75
CA PRO A 389 31.63 -12.04 53.71
C PRO A 389 31.52 -11.46 52.28
N PHE A 390 30.78 -10.37 52.07
CA PHE A 390 30.55 -9.81 50.72
C PHE A 390 31.79 -9.14 50.13
N ASN A 391 32.64 -8.55 50.98
CA ASN A 391 34.00 -8.16 50.66
C ASN A 391 34.98 -9.06 51.43
N PRO A 392 35.60 -10.08 50.80
CA PRO A 392 36.54 -10.99 51.45
C PRO A 392 37.77 -10.32 52.04
N HIS A 393 38.09 -9.09 51.60
CA HIS A 393 39.23 -8.32 52.10
C HIS A 393 38.86 -7.39 53.26
N SER A 394 37.59 -7.32 53.66
CA SER A 394 37.17 -6.46 54.77
C SER A 394 37.59 -7.07 56.10
N ALA A 395 38.11 -6.21 56.99
CA ALA A 395 38.37 -6.56 58.38
C ALA A 395 37.13 -6.40 59.27
N GLN A 396 36.02 -5.87 58.72
CA GLN A 396 34.76 -5.69 59.43
C GLN A 396 33.72 -6.67 58.91
N ASP A 397 33.11 -7.42 59.83
CA ASP A 397 31.99 -8.31 59.51
C ASP A 397 30.70 -7.52 59.28
N ALA A 398 29.88 -8.00 58.35
CA ALA A 398 28.54 -7.49 58.13
C ALA A 398 27.71 -7.74 59.39
N SER A 399 26.94 -6.74 59.82
CA SER A 399 26.03 -6.91 60.96
C SER A 399 24.99 -7.98 60.63
N LEU A 400 24.79 -8.93 61.55
CA LEU A 400 23.76 -9.95 61.42
C LEU A 400 22.37 -9.33 61.28
N ASP A 401 22.08 -8.22 61.98
CA ASP A 401 20.82 -7.50 61.84
C ASP A 401 20.62 -6.94 60.42
N ALA A 402 21.68 -6.40 59.81
CA ALA A 402 21.62 -5.87 58.44
C ALA A 402 21.45 -6.98 57.42
N PHE A 403 22.17 -8.09 57.62
CA PHE A 403 22.04 -9.30 56.81
C PHE A 403 20.61 -9.85 56.88
N GLU A 404 20.08 -10.06 58.09
CA GLU A 404 18.72 -10.56 58.30
C GLU A 404 17.68 -9.64 57.68
N ARG A 405 17.76 -8.31 57.89
CA ARG A 405 16.82 -7.35 57.29
C ARG A 405 16.79 -7.40 55.77
N PHE A 406 17.94 -7.67 55.14
CA PHE A 406 18.05 -7.72 53.70
C PHE A 406 17.52 -9.05 53.12
N PHE A 407 17.93 -10.18 53.70
CA PHE A 407 17.74 -11.51 53.11
C PHE A 407 16.63 -12.37 53.69
N LYS A 408 16.06 -12.04 54.86
CA LYS A 408 14.98 -12.84 55.45
C LYS A 408 13.71 -12.86 54.56
N PRO A 409 12.79 -13.83 54.76
CA PRO A 409 11.44 -13.75 54.20
C PRO A 409 10.76 -12.44 54.61
N ASP A 410 10.09 -11.77 53.67
CA ASP A 410 9.56 -10.40 53.84
C ASP A 410 10.64 -9.32 54.14
N GLY A 411 11.91 -9.62 53.86
CA GLY A 411 13.03 -8.68 53.89
C GLY A 411 13.06 -7.75 52.67
N ILE A 412 14.08 -6.90 52.56
CA ILE A 412 14.21 -5.91 51.47
C ILE A 412 14.15 -6.58 50.09
N LEU A 413 15.02 -7.58 49.86
CA LEU A 413 15.12 -8.27 48.57
C LEU A 413 13.84 -9.05 48.26
N ASP A 414 13.32 -9.77 49.26
CA ASP A 414 12.15 -10.64 49.12
C ASP A 414 10.89 -9.83 48.79
N THR A 415 10.70 -8.72 49.50
CA THR A 415 9.58 -7.80 49.28
C THR A 415 9.62 -7.23 47.86
N PHE A 416 10.78 -6.79 47.40
CA PHE A 416 10.92 -6.27 46.03
C PHE A 416 10.62 -7.36 44.99
N TYR A 417 11.15 -8.56 45.19
CA TYR A 417 10.90 -9.69 44.31
C TYR A 417 9.41 -10.01 44.22
N GLN A 418 8.73 -10.20 45.35
CA GLN A 418 7.30 -10.57 45.39
C GLN A 418 6.41 -9.48 44.80
N GLN A 419 6.72 -8.20 45.05
CA GLN A 419 5.88 -7.08 44.62
C GLN A 419 6.12 -6.65 43.18
N ASN A 420 7.36 -6.73 42.69
CA ASN A 420 7.74 -6.11 41.41
C ASN A 420 8.22 -7.13 40.37
N LEU A 421 9.03 -8.12 40.72
CA LEU A 421 9.69 -8.99 39.73
C LEU A 421 8.92 -10.26 39.43
N LYS A 422 8.33 -10.88 40.44
CA LYS A 422 7.68 -12.20 40.35
C LYS A 422 6.69 -12.27 39.18
N LEU A 423 5.86 -11.25 39.03
CA LEU A 423 4.83 -11.22 38.00
C LEU A 423 5.41 -11.12 36.58
N PHE A 424 6.55 -10.48 36.40
CA PHE A 424 7.19 -10.37 35.08
C PHE A 424 7.91 -11.67 34.71
N ILE A 425 8.54 -12.32 35.70
CA ILE A 425 9.23 -13.60 35.54
C ILE A 425 8.21 -14.72 35.24
N ASP A 426 7.14 -14.82 36.03
CA ASP A 426 6.13 -15.88 35.90
C ASP A 426 5.37 -15.80 34.56
N ASN A 427 5.32 -14.63 33.92
CA ASN A 427 4.62 -14.39 32.65
C ASN A 427 5.53 -14.32 31.42
N ASP A 428 6.84 -14.60 31.56
CA ASP A 428 7.83 -14.60 30.47
C ASP A 428 7.72 -13.37 29.55
N LEU A 429 7.59 -12.19 30.16
CA LEU A 429 7.40 -10.95 29.41
C LEU A 429 8.72 -10.59 28.73
N SER A 430 8.79 -10.83 27.43
CA SER A 430 9.79 -10.26 26.53
C SER A 430 9.21 -9.05 25.81
N LEU A 431 10.03 -8.03 25.55
CA LEU A 431 9.68 -6.98 24.60
C LEU A 431 9.80 -7.62 23.21
N GLU A 432 8.69 -8.12 22.65
CA GLU A 432 8.68 -8.67 21.28
C GLU A 432 9.04 -7.57 20.27
N ASP A 433 10.33 -7.50 19.91
CA ASP A 433 10.83 -7.09 18.60
C ASP A 433 12.30 -7.51 18.49
N GLY A 434 12.56 -8.74 18.01
CA GLY A 434 13.74 -9.17 17.24
C GLY A 434 15.17 -9.00 17.78
N ASP A 435 15.38 -8.25 18.84
CA ASP A 435 16.66 -7.97 19.49
C ASP A 435 16.51 -8.33 20.96
N ASN A 436 17.35 -9.26 21.40
CA ASN A 436 17.84 -9.67 22.75
C ASN A 436 17.49 -8.86 24.04
N ASN A 437 16.40 -8.10 24.10
CA ASN A 437 15.99 -7.28 25.24
C ASN A 437 15.03 -8.07 26.12
N VAL A 438 15.60 -9.02 26.86
CA VAL A 438 14.93 -9.63 28.01
C VAL A 438 14.62 -8.52 29.01
N ILE A 439 13.37 -8.41 29.47
CA ILE A 439 12.91 -7.35 30.39
C ILE A 439 13.65 -7.41 31.73
N ILE A 440 14.02 -8.61 32.16
CA ILE A 440 14.85 -8.86 33.33
C ILE A 440 16.09 -9.59 32.84
N ARG A 441 17.28 -9.05 33.11
CA ARG A 441 18.51 -9.70 32.69
C ARG A 441 18.65 -11.10 33.31
N GLU A 442 19.14 -12.04 32.51
CA GLU A 442 19.26 -13.46 32.87
C GLU A 442 20.19 -13.68 34.09
N ASP A 443 21.19 -12.80 34.27
CA ASP A 443 22.08 -12.81 35.45
C ASP A 443 21.35 -12.44 36.74
N ILE A 444 20.33 -11.58 36.68
CA ILE A 444 19.49 -11.24 37.84
C ILE A 444 18.61 -12.44 38.21
N ILE A 445 18.04 -13.13 37.22
CA ILE A 445 17.23 -14.34 37.45
C ILE A 445 18.07 -15.43 38.11
N ALA A 446 19.26 -15.72 37.57
CA ALA A 446 20.17 -16.70 38.14
C ALA A 446 20.63 -16.35 39.58
N GLN A 447 20.80 -15.06 39.89
CA GLN A 447 21.14 -14.62 41.26
C GLN A 447 19.97 -14.80 42.24
N LEU A 448 18.73 -14.63 41.78
CA LEU A 448 17.53 -14.86 42.59
C LEU A 448 17.27 -16.36 42.84
N GLU A 449 17.53 -17.22 41.85
CA GLU A 449 17.38 -18.68 41.98
C GLU A 449 18.41 -19.32 42.91
N ASN A 450 19.67 -18.88 42.86
CA ASN A 450 20.73 -19.37 43.76
C ASN A 450 20.43 -19.15 45.26
N ARG A 451 19.53 -18.21 45.59
CA ARG A 451 19.02 -17.99 46.95
C ARG A 451 18.00 -19.04 47.39
N ALA A 452 17.18 -19.55 46.46
CA ALA A 452 16.14 -20.52 46.79
C ALA A 452 16.73 -21.91 47.12
N GLU A 453 17.92 -22.22 46.61
CA GLU A 453 18.58 -23.53 46.79
C GLU A 453 19.54 -23.60 48.00
N ASN A 454 19.97 -22.45 48.57
CA ASN A 454 20.82 -22.40 49.76
C ASN A 454 20.24 -21.41 50.80
N PRO A 455 19.37 -21.88 51.72
CA PRO A 455 18.76 -21.06 52.77
C PRO A 455 19.75 -20.57 53.84
#